data_AF-A0A6J5FT32-F1
#
_entry.id   AF-A0A6J5FT32-F1
#
_cell.length_a   1.000
_cell.length_b   1.000
_cell.length_c   1.000
_cell.angle_alpha   90.00
_cell.angle_beta   90.00
_cell.angle_gamma   90.00
#
_symmetry.space_group_name_H-M   'P 1'
#
loop_
_entity.id
_entity.type
_entity.pdbx_description
1 polymer ?
#
loop_
_entity_poly.entity_id
_entity_poly.type
_entity_poly.pdbx_seq_one_letter_code
_entity_poly.pdbx_strand_id
1 'polypeptide(L)'
;MSAGYLSEEERARVALATIPAEDYATWVDMAFALKHGFGEAGFDIWDEWSRTAHNYSERAARVTWHSAGESGGKTLASLFWLAQQHGFDVRASRAAMDPADRASVPSARPCMDQVRQEGRVEARMRARQAAVAREALAIWRWARPVGPGHPYLERKQVRAVPTLRELEVEELHALLGYAPRSAGELLTGRVLVVPVRIGGTLSTLELIDAEGRKSALAGGAKSGGYWVVEPDQFRDGAVTPILIGEGVATALAVWQATGWFSVAALSSGNLRPVAATWRGRYPEAEIAVLADLGAGYEHARQAASGTSSLLAEPRFAPEARIAGEMPTDFDDMTVLSGSHAVGELLRESLYEAPGRAIVGEEVSGQAMAADGSGDAPKEGEMGNVKEKLVGDAEASGRRRTSRRRAANQDAPEPAPQENPAPAAGQEQSQPPGEDRRETEAPNVESPPARAPDALVRRQVGGPLYGLDEVPGEIKALAQHRFGAQIRMATPRENGGPYRGEVFNTEHYLIQEVSTRSVVFHAKANVEFVSDRLRWMDENQRLNGAEVQVGYDGNHGKVYPWDRARDLLERTVASLKKSAREVGFGNELDATLDQLQGVSWTRVREARAAALAQSKERTGREQGEGQQR
;
A
#
# COMPACT_ATOMS: atom_id res chain seq x y z
N MET A 1 -43.46 46.80 20.61
CA MET A 1 -43.30 45.33 20.77
C MET A 1 -41.82 45.11 21.03
N SER A 2 -41.45 44.50 22.15
CA SER A 2 -40.02 44.29 22.46
C SER A 2 -39.47 43.21 21.53
N ALA A 3 -38.32 43.43 20.90
CA ALA A 3 -37.61 42.37 20.21
C ALA A 3 -37.07 41.41 21.28
N GLY A 4 -37.66 40.22 21.39
CA GLY A 4 -37.17 39.18 22.29
C GLY A 4 -35.85 38.63 21.75
N TYR A 5 -34.76 38.84 22.49
CA TYR A 5 -33.48 38.22 22.15
C TYR A 5 -33.58 36.70 22.38
N LEU A 6 -33.10 35.93 21.40
CA LEU A 6 -33.03 34.47 21.52
C LEU A 6 -31.74 34.08 22.24
N SER A 7 -31.84 33.36 23.36
CA SER A 7 -30.70 32.68 23.97
C SER A 7 -30.17 31.58 23.05
N GLU A 8 -28.94 31.09 23.27
CA GLU A 8 -28.40 30.03 22.40
C GLU A 8 -29.16 28.71 22.52
N GLU A 9 -29.70 28.38 23.70
CA GLU A 9 -30.64 27.26 23.86
C GLU A 9 -31.92 27.44 23.05
N GLU A 10 -32.54 28.63 23.11
CA GLU A 10 -33.79 28.90 22.39
C GLU A 10 -33.55 28.89 20.88
N ARG A 11 -32.41 29.42 20.43
CA ARG A 11 -31.95 29.33 19.05
C ARG A 11 -31.74 27.88 18.61
N ALA A 12 -31.26 27.01 19.50
CA ALA A 12 -31.12 25.58 19.24
C ALA A 12 -32.49 24.87 19.19
N ARG A 13 -33.42 25.16 20.11
CA ARG A 13 -34.82 24.64 20.07
C ARG A 13 -35.51 24.98 18.75
N VAL A 14 -35.49 26.25 18.34
CA VAL A 14 -36.14 26.70 17.09
C VAL A 14 -35.46 26.10 15.85
N ALA A 15 -34.12 25.96 15.83
CA ALA A 15 -33.43 25.30 14.72
C ALA A 15 -33.77 23.81 14.64
N LEU A 16 -33.75 23.10 15.77
CA LEU A 16 -34.04 21.68 15.87
C LEU A 16 -35.48 21.37 15.44
N ALA A 17 -36.45 22.23 15.79
CA ALA A 17 -37.85 22.12 15.37
C ALA A 17 -38.09 22.20 13.85
N THR A 18 -37.11 22.66 13.05
CA THR A 18 -37.20 22.60 11.57
C THR A 18 -36.81 21.24 10.99
N ILE A 19 -36.16 20.39 11.77
CA ILE A 19 -35.61 19.09 11.34
C ILE A 19 -36.59 17.97 11.72
N PRO A 20 -36.98 17.05 10.82
CA PRO A 20 -37.78 15.89 11.16
C PRO A 20 -37.06 14.95 12.15
N ALA A 21 -37.75 14.56 13.22
CA ALA A 21 -37.21 13.71 14.29
C ALA A 21 -37.27 12.19 14.02
N GLU A 22 -37.80 11.78 12.85
CA GLU A 22 -38.16 10.38 12.58
C GLU A 22 -36.97 9.51 12.11
N ASP A 23 -35.96 10.11 11.47
CA ASP A 23 -34.77 9.41 10.99
C ASP A 23 -33.79 9.13 12.14
N TYR A 24 -33.47 7.85 12.35
CA TYR A 24 -32.62 7.42 13.46
C TYR A 24 -31.19 7.98 13.38
N ALA A 25 -30.61 8.12 12.18
CA ALA A 25 -29.24 8.63 12.04
C ALA A 25 -29.17 10.12 12.42
N THR A 26 -30.09 10.93 11.90
CA THR A 26 -30.28 12.34 12.25
C THR A 26 -30.58 12.50 13.74
N TRP A 27 -31.48 11.68 14.28
CA TRP A 27 -31.88 11.71 15.68
C TRP A 27 -30.70 11.46 16.64
N VAL A 28 -29.83 10.49 16.33
CA VAL A 28 -28.57 10.26 17.06
C VAL A 28 -27.61 11.44 16.87
N ASP A 29 -27.40 11.92 15.65
CA ASP A 29 -26.49 13.05 15.37
C ASP A 29 -26.87 14.32 16.15
N MET A 30 -28.16 14.62 16.28
CA MET A 30 -28.64 15.78 17.06
C MET A 30 -28.40 15.59 18.56
N ALA A 31 -28.47 14.36 19.08
CA ALA A 31 -28.13 14.07 20.48
C ALA A 31 -26.67 14.45 20.78
N PHE A 32 -25.74 14.04 19.89
CA PHE A 32 -24.33 14.36 20.03
C PHE A 32 -24.06 15.86 19.86
N ALA A 33 -24.70 16.51 18.89
CA ALA A 33 -24.57 17.94 18.64
C ALA A 33 -25.01 18.81 19.84
N LEU A 34 -26.15 18.47 20.47
CA LEU A 34 -26.68 19.17 21.63
C LEU A 34 -25.89 18.88 22.90
N LYS A 35 -25.43 17.64 23.09
CA LYS A 35 -24.60 17.28 24.24
C LYS A 35 -23.21 17.93 24.20
N HIS A 36 -22.61 18.08 23.02
CA HIS A 36 -21.40 18.89 22.85
C HIS A 36 -21.67 20.38 23.16
N GLY A 37 -22.85 20.90 22.82
CA GLY A 37 -23.19 22.32 23.00
C GLY A 37 -23.50 22.72 24.44
N PHE A 38 -24.33 21.92 25.11
CA PHE A 38 -24.96 22.26 26.39
C PHE A 38 -24.65 21.25 27.52
N GLY A 39 -23.78 20.27 27.27
CA GLY A 39 -23.53 19.17 28.20
C GLY A 39 -24.82 18.38 28.47
N GLU A 40 -24.97 17.87 29.70
CA GLU A 40 -26.18 17.16 30.13
C GLU A 40 -27.47 18.01 30.09
N ALA A 41 -27.38 19.35 30.14
CA ALA A 41 -28.55 20.23 30.00
C ALA A 41 -29.18 20.21 28.59
N GLY A 42 -28.43 19.72 27.59
CA GLY A 42 -28.97 19.52 26.23
C GLY A 42 -29.99 18.38 26.13
N PHE A 43 -30.13 17.52 27.15
CA PHE A 43 -31.04 16.37 27.10
C PHE A 43 -32.49 16.82 26.95
N ASP A 44 -32.93 17.80 27.72
CA ASP A 44 -34.32 18.24 27.73
C ASP A 44 -34.74 18.84 26.37
N ILE A 45 -33.84 19.61 25.74
CA ILE A 45 -34.01 20.18 24.39
C ILE A 45 -34.17 19.07 23.35
N TRP A 46 -33.30 18.06 23.42
CA TRP A 46 -33.29 16.95 22.47
C TRP A 46 -34.49 16.02 22.68
N ASP A 47 -34.85 15.71 23.92
CA ASP A 47 -35.94 14.80 24.27
C ASP A 47 -37.32 15.42 23.98
N GLU A 48 -37.49 16.73 24.16
CA GLU A 48 -38.69 17.46 23.76
C GLU A 48 -38.93 17.35 22.24
N TRP A 49 -37.91 17.61 21.43
CA TRP A 49 -37.98 17.42 19.97
C TRP A 49 -38.17 15.95 19.58
N SER A 50 -37.49 15.03 20.27
CA SER A 50 -37.57 13.59 20.01
C SER A 50 -39.01 13.06 20.13
N ARG A 51 -39.78 13.59 21.09
CA ARG A 51 -41.19 13.23 21.29
C ARG A 51 -42.13 13.66 20.15
N THR A 52 -41.67 14.51 19.23
CA THR A 52 -42.46 14.85 18.02
C THR A 52 -42.52 13.70 17.01
N ALA A 53 -41.58 12.75 17.08
CA ALA A 53 -41.56 11.58 16.20
C ALA A 53 -42.56 10.51 16.67
N HIS A 54 -43.33 9.97 15.72
CA HIS A 54 -44.33 8.92 15.99
C HIS A 54 -43.72 7.59 16.47
N ASN A 55 -42.41 7.40 16.27
CA ASN A 55 -41.63 6.21 16.64
C ASN A 55 -40.80 6.40 17.94
N TYR A 56 -41.01 7.49 18.68
CA TYR A 56 -40.26 7.82 19.90
C TYR A 56 -40.34 6.74 20.99
N SER A 57 -39.23 6.53 21.71
CA SER A 57 -39.16 5.69 22.90
C SER A 57 -38.24 6.30 23.95
N GLU A 58 -38.79 6.68 25.11
CA GLU A 58 -38.03 7.27 26.23
C GLU A 58 -36.85 6.39 26.67
N ARG A 59 -37.02 5.06 26.63
CA ARG A 59 -35.95 4.11 26.96
C ARG A 59 -34.81 4.17 25.94
N ALA A 60 -35.13 4.31 24.65
CA ALA A 60 -34.11 4.48 23.61
C ALA A 60 -33.43 5.85 23.73
N ALA A 61 -34.18 6.92 23.99
CA ALA A 61 -33.66 8.27 24.19
C ALA A 61 -32.59 8.31 25.29
N ARG A 62 -32.90 7.79 26.49
CA ARG A 62 -31.94 7.74 27.62
C ARG A 62 -30.69 6.92 27.30
N VAL A 63 -30.80 5.79 26.60
CA VAL A 63 -29.65 4.96 26.22
C VAL A 63 -28.75 5.68 25.20
N THR A 64 -29.35 6.29 24.18
CA THR A 64 -28.63 7.05 23.15
C THR A 64 -27.94 8.27 23.75
N TRP A 65 -28.60 9.01 24.65
CA TRP A 65 -28.00 10.15 25.34
C TRP A 65 -26.81 9.78 26.23
N HIS A 66 -26.87 8.64 26.91
CA HIS A 66 -25.73 8.13 27.68
C HIS A 66 -24.59 7.57 26.80
N SER A 67 -24.87 7.18 25.55
CA SER A 67 -23.83 6.80 24.58
C SER A 67 -23.17 8.00 23.88
N ALA A 68 -23.84 9.16 23.87
CA ALA A 68 -23.27 10.42 23.39
C ALA A 68 -22.21 10.94 24.37
N GLY A 69 -21.04 11.31 23.81
CA GLY A 69 -19.91 11.87 24.54
C GLY A 69 -19.65 13.33 24.18
N GLU A 70 -19.22 14.12 25.16
CA GLU A 70 -18.96 15.57 25.03
C GLU A 70 -17.81 15.91 24.06
N SER A 71 -16.97 14.94 23.71
CA SER A 71 -15.82 15.07 22.80
C SER A 71 -16.07 14.49 21.40
N GLY A 72 -17.32 14.43 20.96
CA GLY A 72 -17.73 13.94 19.64
C GLY A 72 -17.45 14.89 18.47
N GLY A 73 -17.41 14.34 17.25
CA GLY A 73 -17.21 15.12 16.01
C GLY A 73 -18.46 15.86 15.49
N LYS A 74 -19.59 15.76 16.18
CA LYS A 74 -20.84 16.48 15.88
C LYS A 74 -20.99 17.59 16.92
N THR A 75 -21.28 18.80 16.46
CA THR A 75 -21.35 20.00 17.32
C THR A 75 -22.62 20.79 17.01
N LEU A 76 -22.92 21.86 17.77
CA LEU A 76 -24.02 22.78 17.42
C LEU A 76 -23.93 23.32 15.97
N ALA A 77 -22.74 23.43 15.39
CA ALA A 77 -22.60 23.80 13.98
C ALA A 77 -23.22 22.75 13.03
N SER A 78 -23.19 21.47 13.38
CA SER A 78 -23.85 20.39 12.63
C SER A 78 -25.38 20.51 12.69
N LEU A 79 -25.94 20.85 13.87
CA LEU A 79 -27.36 21.15 14.04
C LEU A 79 -27.78 22.34 13.17
N PHE A 80 -27.09 23.49 13.26
CA PHE A 80 -27.45 24.68 12.49
C PHE A 80 -27.26 24.48 10.97
N TRP A 81 -26.26 23.70 10.55
CA TRP A 81 -26.08 23.34 9.13
C TRP A 81 -27.23 22.50 8.59
N LEU A 82 -27.70 21.51 9.36
CA LEU A 82 -28.82 20.66 8.96
C LEU A 82 -30.15 21.43 8.98
N ALA A 83 -30.40 22.22 10.03
CA ALA A 83 -31.55 23.13 10.08
C ALA A 83 -31.59 24.08 8.88
N GLN A 84 -30.43 24.58 8.42
CA GLN A 84 -30.35 25.40 7.20
C GLN A 84 -30.80 24.66 5.94
N GLN A 85 -30.55 23.34 5.82
CA GLN A 85 -31.07 22.53 4.70
C GLN A 85 -32.61 22.42 4.78
N HIS A 86 -33.18 22.46 5.98
CA HIS A 86 -34.63 22.50 6.23
C HIS A 86 -35.21 23.94 6.26
N GLY A 87 -34.47 24.94 5.79
CA GLY A 87 -34.95 26.32 5.61
C GLY A 87 -34.74 27.29 6.78
N PHE A 88 -34.01 26.89 7.83
CA PHE A 88 -33.70 27.78 8.96
C PHE A 88 -32.66 28.85 8.59
N ASP A 89 -32.99 30.14 8.79
CA ASP A 89 -32.04 31.23 8.57
C ASP A 89 -31.08 31.41 9.77
N VAL A 90 -29.92 30.76 9.66
CA VAL A 90 -28.81 30.85 10.62
C VAL A 90 -28.25 32.29 10.75
N ARG A 91 -28.38 33.14 9.72
CA ARG A 91 -27.86 34.51 9.75
C ARG A 91 -28.83 35.44 10.46
N ALA A 92 -30.12 35.36 10.17
CA ALA A 92 -31.16 36.13 10.86
C ALA A 92 -31.24 35.73 12.35
N SER A 93 -31.24 34.43 12.66
CA SER A 93 -31.28 33.96 14.07
C SER A 93 -30.06 34.40 14.88
N ARG A 94 -28.88 34.50 14.27
CA ARG A 94 -27.67 35.05 14.92
C ARG A 94 -27.69 36.58 15.06
N ALA A 95 -28.44 37.29 14.22
CA ALA A 95 -28.65 38.73 14.36
C ALA A 95 -29.64 39.07 15.49
N ALA A 96 -30.52 38.13 15.86
CA ALA A 96 -31.51 38.24 16.94
C ALA A 96 -31.00 37.79 18.33
N MET A 97 -29.73 37.40 18.46
CA MET A 97 -29.11 37.11 19.77
C MET A 97 -28.77 38.39 20.55
N ASP A 98 -28.74 38.30 21.87
CA ASP A 98 -28.26 39.38 22.74
C ASP A 98 -26.77 39.72 22.42
N PRO A 99 -26.41 41.02 22.31
CA PRO A 99 -25.01 41.44 22.17
C PRO A 99 -24.04 40.86 23.20
N ALA A 100 -24.48 40.56 24.43
CA ALA A 100 -23.65 39.97 25.49
C ALA A 100 -23.34 38.49 25.22
N ASP A 101 -24.33 37.70 24.79
CA ASP A 101 -24.12 36.30 24.38
C ASP A 101 -23.25 36.23 23.13
N ARG A 102 -23.47 37.16 22.19
CA ARG A 102 -22.71 37.28 20.94
C ARG A 102 -21.21 37.55 21.15
N ALA A 103 -20.83 38.11 22.30
CA ALA A 103 -19.44 38.29 22.72
C ALA A 103 -18.88 37.09 23.51
N SER A 104 -19.75 36.29 24.13
CA SER A 104 -19.38 35.13 24.95
C SER A 104 -19.15 33.86 24.12
N VAL A 105 -19.79 33.73 22.96
CA VAL A 105 -19.51 32.67 21.98
C VAL A 105 -18.08 32.84 21.43
N PRO A 106 -17.16 31.88 21.66
CA PRO A 106 -15.80 31.96 21.12
C PRO A 106 -15.86 32.02 19.59
N SER A 107 -15.24 33.05 19.01
CA SER A 107 -14.92 33.03 17.58
C SER A 107 -14.03 31.81 17.33
N ALA A 108 -14.53 30.83 16.58
CA ALA A 108 -13.84 29.58 16.27
C ALA A 108 -12.66 29.78 15.30
N ARG A 109 -11.72 30.65 15.68
CA ARG A 109 -10.34 30.55 15.26
C ARG A 109 -9.79 29.34 16.03
N PRO A 110 -9.37 28.24 15.35
CA PRO A 110 -8.76 27.13 16.05
C PRO A 110 -7.60 27.65 16.88
N CYS A 111 -7.50 27.21 18.14
CA CYS A 111 -6.45 27.65 19.03
C CYS A 111 -5.09 27.42 18.35
N MET A 112 -4.11 28.29 18.56
CA MET A 112 -2.78 28.11 17.95
C MET A 112 -2.17 26.74 18.33
N ASP A 113 -2.52 26.20 19.49
CA ASP A 113 -2.15 24.84 19.89
C ASP A 113 -2.92 23.74 19.15
N GLN A 114 -4.20 23.95 18.79
CA GLN A 114 -4.95 23.02 17.92
C GLN A 114 -4.32 22.96 16.53
N VAL A 115 -4.09 24.11 15.88
CA VAL A 115 -3.44 24.18 14.55
C VAL A 115 -2.04 23.56 14.59
N ARG A 116 -1.28 23.80 15.67
CA ARG A 116 0.03 23.18 15.89
C ARG A 116 -0.07 21.67 16.12
N GLN A 117 -1.11 21.19 16.78
CA GLN A 117 -1.32 19.76 17.07
C GLN A 117 -1.80 19.01 15.82
N GLU A 118 -2.74 19.57 15.07
CA GLU A 118 -3.17 19.12 13.74
C GLU A 118 -1.97 19.05 12.79
N GLY A 119 -1.18 20.13 12.68
CA GLY A 119 0.04 20.16 11.87
C GLY A 119 1.08 19.10 12.28
N ARG A 120 1.19 18.77 13.57
CA ARG A 120 2.04 17.66 14.07
C ARG A 120 1.49 16.29 13.68
N VAL A 121 0.18 16.09 13.75
CA VAL A 121 -0.48 14.84 13.33
C VAL A 121 -0.34 14.65 11.82
N GLU A 122 -0.62 15.68 11.03
CA GLU A 122 -0.42 15.67 9.58
C GLU A 122 1.04 15.40 9.20
N ALA A 123 2.01 16.09 9.83
CA ALA A 123 3.43 15.84 9.58
C ALA A 123 3.82 14.39 9.90
N ARG A 124 3.28 13.80 10.98
CA ARG A 124 3.50 12.38 11.33
C ARG A 124 2.86 11.43 10.31
N MET A 125 1.66 11.75 9.81
CA MET A 125 1.00 10.96 8.75
C MET A 125 1.79 11.03 7.44
N ARG A 126 2.19 12.24 6.99
CA ARG A 126 3.01 12.43 5.78
C ARG A 126 4.36 11.74 5.90
N ALA A 127 5.03 11.80 7.05
CA ALA A 127 6.29 11.10 7.29
C ALA A 127 6.12 9.56 7.24
N ARG A 128 5.01 9.02 7.78
CA ARG A 128 4.68 7.60 7.66
C ARG A 128 4.40 7.18 6.21
N GLN A 129 3.59 7.96 5.49
CA GLN A 129 3.30 7.72 4.08
C GLN A 129 4.57 7.77 3.21
N ALA A 130 5.46 8.74 3.45
CA ALA A 130 6.75 8.83 2.76
C ALA A 130 7.69 7.65 3.10
N ALA A 131 7.63 7.11 4.33
CA ALA A 131 8.38 5.91 4.67
C ALA A 131 7.86 4.68 3.90
N VAL A 132 6.54 4.48 3.87
CA VAL A 132 5.91 3.38 3.13
C VAL A 132 6.11 3.52 1.61
N ALA A 133 6.09 4.74 1.06
CA ALA A 133 6.40 4.99 -0.35
C ALA A 133 7.85 4.57 -0.73
N ARG A 134 8.82 4.73 0.18
CA ARG A 134 10.20 4.23 -0.04
C ARG A 134 10.29 2.72 0.03
N GLU A 135 9.54 2.09 0.94
CA GLU A 135 9.44 0.63 1.06
C GLU A 135 8.77 0.03 -0.18
N ALA A 136 7.64 0.61 -0.62
CA ALA A 136 6.97 0.32 -1.88
C ALA A 136 7.93 0.42 -3.07
N LEU A 137 8.75 1.48 -3.13
CA LEU A 137 9.75 1.63 -4.19
C LEU A 137 10.87 0.58 -4.12
N ALA A 138 11.31 0.19 -2.92
CA ALA A 138 12.30 -0.86 -2.74
C ALA A 138 11.78 -2.21 -3.21
N ILE A 139 10.58 -2.60 -2.78
CA ILE A 139 9.88 -3.82 -3.21
C ILE A 139 9.63 -3.77 -4.72
N TRP A 140 9.15 -2.65 -5.25
CA TRP A 140 8.90 -2.46 -6.69
C TRP A 140 10.15 -2.65 -7.57
N ARG A 141 11.30 -2.14 -7.11
CA ARG A 141 12.58 -2.30 -7.80
C ARG A 141 13.12 -3.73 -7.71
N TRP A 142 12.87 -4.40 -6.59
CA TRP A 142 13.25 -5.80 -6.39
C TRP A 142 12.34 -6.77 -7.16
N ALA A 143 11.08 -6.39 -7.37
CA ALA A 143 10.11 -7.15 -8.13
C ALA A 143 10.52 -7.31 -9.61
N ARG A 144 10.24 -8.50 -10.15
CA ARG A 144 10.61 -8.86 -11.53
C ARG A 144 9.49 -8.47 -12.50
N PRO A 145 9.77 -8.19 -13.78
CA PRO A 145 8.71 -8.10 -14.79
C PRO A 145 7.85 -9.37 -14.76
N VAL A 146 6.55 -9.25 -14.97
CA VAL A 146 5.64 -10.41 -14.97
C VAL A 146 6.06 -11.39 -16.07
N GLY A 147 6.26 -12.64 -15.69
CA GLY A 147 6.65 -13.72 -16.59
C GLY A 147 5.47 -14.23 -17.42
N PRO A 148 5.73 -15.05 -18.46
CA PRO A 148 4.68 -15.74 -19.16
C PRO A 148 3.87 -16.64 -18.20
N GLY A 149 2.59 -16.80 -18.51
CA GLY A 149 1.67 -17.64 -17.76
C GLY A 149 1.58 -17.31 -16.27
N HIS A 150 1.42 -16.03 -15.90
CA HIS A 150 1.12 -15.68 -14.50
C HIS A 150 -0.30 -16.16 -14.14
N PRO A 151 -0.51 -17.00 -13.11
CA PRO A 151 -1.77 -17.74 -12.96
C PRO A 151 -3.01 -16.85 -12.80
N TYR A 152 -2.88 -15.74 -12.07
CA TYR A 152 -3.95 -14.74 -11.94
C TYR A 152 -4.37 -14.16 -13.30
N LEU A 153 -3.40 -13.82 -14.16
CA LEU A 153 -3.65 -13.19 -15.46
C LEU A 153 -4.21 -14.19 -16.48
N GLU A 154 -3.73 -15.44 -16.46
CA GLU A 154 -4.28 -16.52 -17.28
C GLU A 154 -5.74 -16.82 -16.92
N ARG A 155 -6.05 -16.98 -15.63
CA ARG A 155 -7.42 -17.20 -15.14
C ARG A 155 -8.35 -16.04 -15.52
N LYS A 156 -7.83 -14.82 -15.54
CA LYS A 156 -8.54 -13.59 -15.92
C LYS A 156 -8.44 -13.27 -17.43
N GLN A 157 -7.80 -14.12 -18.23
CA GLN A 157 -7.62 -13.98 -19.68
C GLN A 157 -7.05 -12.62 -20.14
N VAL A 158 -6.29 -11.95 -19.28
CA VAL A 158 -5.68 -10.64 -19.52
C VAL A 158 -4.17 -10.76 -19.73
N ARG A 159 -3.59 -9.82 -20.48
CA ARG A 159 -2.17 -9.76 -20.80
C ARG A 159 -1.41 -8.96 -19.74
N ALA A 160 -0.20 -9.39 -19.43
CA ALA A 160 0.72 -8.58 -18.63
C ALA A 160 1.13 -7.31 -19.38
N VAL A 161 1.33 -6.22 -18.64
CA VAL A 161 1.83 -4.94 -19.15
C VAL A 161 3.08 -4.50 -18.39
N PRO A 162 3.99 -3.68 -18.96
CA PRO A 162 5.25 -3.29 -18.32
C PRO A 162 5.11 -2.53 -16.98
N THR A 163 3.90 -2.02 -16.69
CA THR A 163 3.54 -1.36 -15.42
C THR A 163 3.10 -2.33 -14.31
N LEU A 164 3.20 -3.65 -14.54
CA LEU A 164 3.05 -4.71 -13.54
C LEU A 164 4.38 -5.42 -13.26
N ARG A 165 4.49 -5.99 -12.06
CA ARG A 165 5.62 -6.80 -11.61
C ARG A 165 5.10 -8.05 -10.91
N GLU A 166 5.95 -9.06 -10.69
CA GLU A 166 5.64 -10.25 -9.91
C GLU A 166 6.73 -10.54 -8.87
N LEU A 167 6.34 -11.25 -7.80
CA LEU A 167 7.21 -11.85 -6.78
C LEU A 167 6.64 -13.17 -6.25
N GLU A 168 7.50 -14.06 -5.75
CA GLU A 168 7.02 -15.20 -4.96
C GLU A 168 6.63 -14.74 -3.56
N VAL A 169 5.61 -15.36 -2.97
CA VAL A 169 5.11 -14.96 -1.65
C VAL A 169 6.16 -15.07 -0.53
N GLU A 170 7.11 -16.02 -0.63
CA GLU A 170 8.21 -16.17 0.34
C GLU A 170 9.20 -15.00 0.26
N GLU A 171 9.46 -14.50 -0.95
CA GLU A 171 10.32 -13.33 -1.17
C GLU A 171 9.64 -12.06 -0.67
N LEU A 172 8.36 -11.91 -0.97
CA LEU A 172 7.51 -10.82 -0.50
C LEU A 172 7.41 -10.82 1.03
N HIS A 173 7.24 -11.99 1.66
CA HIS A 173 7.27 -12.15 3.11
C HIS A 173 8.61 -11.72 3.72
N ALA A 174 9.74 -12.09 3.09
CA ALA A 174 11.07 -11.72 3.55
C ALA A 174 11.37 -10.21 3.41
N LEU A 175 10.80 -9.55 2.40
CA LEU A 175 10.91 -8.09 2.22
C LEU A 175 10.04 -7.31 3.21
N LEU A 176 8.82 -7.77 3.45
CA LEU A 176 7.84 -7.12 4.33
C LEU A 176 8.10 -7.37 5.83
N GLY A 177 8.73 -8.49 6.18
CA GLY A 177 8.84 -8.97 7.56
C GLY A 177 7.51 -9.47 8.17
N TYR A 178 6.42 -9.46 7.40
CA TYR A 178 5.11 -10.02 7.76
C TYR A 178 4.53 -10.78 6.57
N ALA A 179 3.61 -11.70 6.80
CA ALA A 179 2.97 -12.46 5.73
C ALA A 179 1.71 -11.71 5.27
N PRO A 180 1.60 -11.28 3.99
CA PRO A 180 0.44 -10.54 3.50
C PRO A 180 -0.82 -11.41 3.52
N ARG A 181 -1.97 -10.78 3.79
CA ARG A 181 -3.26 -11.47 3.99
C ARG A 181 -4.41 -10.76 3.29
N SER A 182 -5.43 -11.53 2.96
CA SER A 182 -6.75 -11.10 2.47
C SER A 182 -7.82 -11.81 3.28
N ALA A 183 -8.79 -11.09 3.86
CA ALA A 183 -9.87 -11.67 4.69
C ALA A 183 -9.44 -12.64 5.81
N GLY A 184 -8.17 -12.58 6.25
CA GLY A 184 -7.58 -13.49 7.24
C GLY A 184 -6.72 -14.61 6.64
N GLU A 185 -6.96 -14.99 5.38
CA GLU A 185 -6.15 -15.96 4.64
C GLU A 185 -4.80 -15.37 4.21
N LEU A 186 -3.78 -16.23 4.08
CA LEU A 186 -2.49 -15.88 3.50
C LEU A 186 -2.60 -15.80 1.96
N LEU A 187 -1.87 -14.88 1.34
CA LEU A 187 -1.59 -14.96 -0.10
C LEU A 187 -0.69 -16.16 -0.40
N THR A 188 -0.74 -16.73 -1.61
CA THR A 188 0.08 -17.90 -2.00
C THR A 188 0.72 -17.80 -3.39
N GLY A 189 1.86 -18.47 -3.57
CA GLY A 189 2.53 -18.62 -4.88
C GLY A 189 3.04 -17.31 -5.49
N ARG A 190 2.91 -17.18 -6.82
CA ARG A 190 3.26 -15.96 -7.56
C ARG A 190 2.23 -14.86 -7.32
N VAL A 191 2.71 -13.75 -6.78
CA VAL A 191 1.94 -12.56 -6.42
C VAL A 191 2.28 -11.44 -7.39
N LEU A 192 1.28 -10.90 -8.07
CA LEU A 192 1.39 -9.63 -8.78
C LEU A 192 1.62 -8.51 -7.78
N VAL A 193 2.63 -7.69 -8.09
CA VAL A 193 2.88 -6.43 -7.44
C VAL A 193 2.37 -5.33 -8.35
N VAL A 194 1.45 -4.51 -7.84
CA VAL A 194 0.75 -3.44 -8.56
C VAL A 194 1.14 -2.09 -7.95
N PRO A 195 1.71 -1.14 -8.72
CA PRO A 195 2.18 0.13 -8.19
C PRO A 195 1.04 1.14 -8.04
N VAL A 196 0.72 1.53 -6.81
CA VAL A 196 -0.34 2.50 -6.51
C VAL A 196 0.23 3.90 -6.46
N ARG A 197 -0.23 4.78 -7.36
CA ARG A 197 0.26 6.15 -7.50
C ARG A 197 -0.76 7.18 -7.02
N ILE A 198 -0.27 8.22 -6.33
CA ILE A 198 -1.04 9.43 -6.00
C ILE A 198 -0.28 10.61 -6.60
N GLY A 199 -0.95 11.46 -7.38
CA GLY A 199 -0.31 12.59 -8.08
C GLY A 199 0.87 12.16 -8.97
N GLY A 200 0.80 10.98 -9.59
CA GLY A 200 1.87 10.38 -10.39
C GLY A 200 3.02 9.74 -9.60
N THR A 201 3.16 10.02 -8.31
CA THR A 201 4.22 9.47 -7.44
C THR A 201 3.78 8.14 -6.83
N LEU A 202 4.68 7.15 -6.77
CA LEU A 202 4.41 5.88 -6.09
C LEU A 202 4.14 6.11 -4.60
N SER A 203 2.98 5.65 -4.11
CA SER A 203 2.55 5.82 -2.72
C SER A 203 2.57 4.50 -1.95
N THR A 204 2.08 3.42 -2.56
CA THR A 204 1.96 2.10 -1.94
C THR A 204 1.93 1.00 -3.01
N LEU A 205 1.77 -0.25 -2.59
CA LEU A 205 1.59 -1.42 -3.45
C LEU A 205 0.26 -2.11 -3.14
N GLU A 206 -0.39 -2.61 -4.19
CA GLU A 206 -1.40 -3.67 -4.08
C GLU A 206 -0.77 -4.99 -4.54
N LEU A 207 -1.13 -6.06 -3.86
CA LEU A 207 -0.56 -7.40 -3.96
C LEU A 207 -1.70 -8.35 -4.30
N ILE A 208 -1.60 -9.10 -5.39
CA ILE A 208 -2.67 -9.98 -5.87
C ILE A 208 -2.09 -11.36 -6.16
N ASP A 209 -2.55 -12.40 -5.45
CA ASP A 209 -2.09 -13.78 -5.70
C ASP A 209 -2.82 -14.47 -6.86
N ALA A 210 -2.43 -15.72 -7.15
CA ALA A 210 -3.03 -16.56 -8.18
C ALA A 210 -4.56 -16.69 -8.04
N GLU A 211 -5.03 -16.86 -6.80
CA GLU A 211 -6.43 -17.00 -6.43
C GLU A 211 -7.19 -15.66 -6.50
N GLY A 212 -6.48 -14.53 -6.65
CA GLY A 212 -7.03 -13.18 -6.74
C GLY A 212 -7.30 -12.52 -5.40
N ARG A 213 -6.79 -13.10 -4.31
CA ARG A 213 -6.82 -12.49 -2.97
C ARG A 213 -5.91 -11.26 -2.98
N LYS A 214 -6.44 -10.14 -2.49
CA LYS A 214 -5.81 -8.83 -2.57
C LYS A 214 -5.31 -8.40 -1.20
N SER A 215 -4.08 -7.90 -1.13
CA SER A 215 -3.51 -7.28 0.08
C SER A 215 -2.88 -5.93 -0.27
N ALA A 216 -2.88 -5.00 0.68
CA ALA A 216 -2.22 -3.70 0.52
C ALA A 216 -0.99 -3.61 1.44
N LEU A 217 0.06 -2.93 0.98
CA LEU A 217 1.23 -2.64 1.80
C LEU A 217 0.83 -1.81 3.03
N ALA A 218 1.22 -2.28 4.22
CA ALA A 218 0.68 -1.81 5.49
C ALA A 218 1.01 -0.34 5.78
N GLY A 219 -0.02 0.48 6.00
CA GLY A 219 0.12 1.90 6.33
C GLY A 219 0.39 2.82 5.14
N GLY A 220 0.35 2.31 3.90
CA GLY A 220 0.40 3.14 2.69
C GLY A 220 -0.89 3.90 2.44
N ALA A 221 -0.81 5.03 1.73
CA ALA A 221 -2.01 5.78 1.33
C ALA A 221 -2.61 5.17 0.06
N LYS A 222 -3.86 4.70 0.14
CA LYS A 222 -4.61 4.15 -1.01
C LYS A 222 -5.73 5.08 -1.50
N SER A 223 -6.26 5.96 -0.65
CA SER A 223 -7.29 6.95 -1.04
C SER A 223 -6.75 7.94 -2.07
N GLY A 224 -7.47 8.12 -3.18
CA GLY A 224 -7.01 8.86 -4.36
C GLY A 224 -5.88 8.16 -5.15
N GLY A 225 -5.47 6.97 -4.72
CA GLY A 225 -4.44 6.17 -5.36
C GLY A 225 -5.00 5.39 -6.55
N TYR A 226 -4.22 5.28 -7.62
CA TYR A 226 -4.63 4.58 -8.83
C TYR A 226 -3.47 3.80 -9.46
N TRP A 227 -3.82 2.86 -10.33
CA TRP A 227 -2.91 2.24 -11.29
C TRP A 227 -3.39 2.55 -12.72
N VAL A 228 -2.48 2.58 -13.69
CA VAL A 228 -2.80 2.96 -15.09
C VAL A 228 -2.24 1.98 -16.11
N VAL A 229 -2.97 1.88 -17.22
CA VAL A 229 -2.53 1.30 -18.49
C VAL A 229 -2.70 2.36 -19.58
N GLU A 230 -1.61 2.65 -20.28
CA GLU A 230 -1.59 3.64 -21.36
C GLU A 230 -1.88 2.94 -22.71
N PRO A 231 -2.45 3.65 -23.71
CA PRO A 231 -2.58 3.14 -25.07
C PRO A 231 -1.23 2.68 -25.66
N ASP A 232 -1.21 1.54 -26.36
CA ASP A 232 -0.03 1.07 -27.11
C ASP A 232 0.40 2.08 -28.20
N GLN A 233 -0.56 2.85 -28.73
CA GLN A 233 -0.36 3.87 -29.76
C GLN A 233 -1.24 5.09 -29.47
N PHE A 234 -0.61 6.23 -29.23
CA PHE A 234 -1.30 7.52 -29.27
C PHE A 234 -1.46 7.95 -30.73
N ARG A 235 -2.67 8.31 -31.14
CA ARG A 235 -2.93 8.92 -32.45
C ARG A 235 -2.87 10.44 -32.32
N ASP A 236 -2.00 11.09 -33.08
CA ASP A 236 -1.89 12.55 -33.07
C ASP A 236 -3.24 13.23 -33.34
N GLY A 237 -3.61 14.17 -32.47
CA GLY A 237 -4.88 14.90 -32.54
C GLY A 237 -6.14 14.13 -32.11
N ALA A 238 -6.05 12.84 -31.78
CA ALA A 238 -7.22 12.07 -31.35
C ALA A 238 -7.43 12.15 -29.82
N VAL A 239 -8.60 12.64 -29.40
CA VAL A 239 -9.03 12.53 -27.99
C VAL A 239 -9.22 11.04 -27.68
N THR A 240 -8.41 10.51 -26.77
CA THR A 240 -8.53 9.11 -26.33
C THR A 240 -9.36 9.06 -25.05
N PRO A 241 -10.43 8.25 -24.99
CA PRO A 241 -11.21 8.08 -23.76
C PRO A 241 -10.40 7.54 -22.59
N ILE A 242 -10.89 7.83 -21.38
CA ILE A 242 -10.33 7.38 -20.11
C ILE A 242 -11.36 6.50 -19.41
N LEU A 243 -11.06 5.21 -19.34
CA LEU A 243 -11.88 4.21 -18.66
C LEU A 243 -11.39 4.06 -17.21
N ILE A 244 -12.30 4.10 -16.25
CA ILE A 244 -11.99 3.99 -14.81
C ILE A 244 -12.75 2.80 -14.22
N GLY A 245 -12.05 1.69 -13.98
CA GLY A 245 -12.59 0.50 -13.35
C GLY A 245 -12.17 0.33 -11.89
N GLU A 246 -12.84 -0.58 -11.18
CA GLU A 246 -12.43 -0.95 -9.82
C GLU A 246 -11.15 -1.81 -9.83
N GLY A 247 -11.15 -2.93 -10.57
CA GLY A 247 -10.08 -3.91 -10.54
C GLY A 247 -8.95 -3.67 -11.55
N VAL A 248 -7.76 -4.22 -11.25
CA VAL A 248 -6.64 -4.33 -12.20
C VAL A 248 -7.02 -5.18 -13.41
N ALA A 249 -7.71 -6.31 -13.20
CA ALA A 249 -8.19 -7.17 -14.27
C ALA A 249 -9.23 -6.45 -15.15
N THR A 250 -10.25 -5.84 -14.55
CA THR A 250 -11.24 -4.99 -15.22
C THR A 250 -10.58 -3.90 -16.09
N ALA A 251 -9.55 -3.22 -15.56
CA ALA A 251 -8.81 -2.19 -16.29
C ALA A 251 -7.99 -2.76 -17.47
N LEU A 252 -7.36 -3.93 -17.31
CA LEU A 252 -6.65 -4.63 -18.39
C LEU A 252 -7.61 -5.12 -19.49
N ALA A 253 -8.73 -5.70 -19.10
CA ALA A 253 -9.75 -6.24 -20.00
C ALA A 253 -10.28 -5.17 -20.95
N VAL A 254 -10.69 -4.01 -20.43
CA VAL A 254 -11.18 -2.92 -21.28
C VAL A 254 -10.08 -2.27 -22.13
N TRP A 255 -8.83 -2.21 -21.63
CA TRP A 255 -7.69 -1.73 -22.40
C TRP A 255 -7.41 -2.66 -23.59
N GLN A 256 -7.45 -3.97 -23.39
CA GLN A 256 -7.32 -4.96 -24.47
C GLN A 256 -8.46 -4.91 -25.50
N ALA A 257 -9.68 -4.57 -25.05
CA ALA A 257 -10.87 -4.48 -25.90
C ALA A 257 -10.92 -3.20 -26.76
N THR A 258 -10.40 -2.08 -26.23
CA THR A 258 -10.57 -0.74 -26.81
C THR A 258 -9.28 -0.11 -27.33
N GLY A 259 -8.13 -0.41 -26.73
CA GLY A 259 -6.87 0.31 -26.90
C GLY A 259 -6.82 1.67 -26.21
N TRP A 260 -7.83 2.03 -25.40
CA TRP A 260 -7.93 3.35 -24.75
C TRP A 260 -7.21 3.43 -23.41
N PHE A 261 -7.11 4.65 -22.88
CA PHE A 261 -6.50 4.87 -21.58
C PHE A 261 -7.34 4.22 -20.48
N SER A 262 -6.71 3.46 -19.58
CA SER A 262 -7.42 2.69 -18.56
C SER A 262 -6.80 2.90 -17.17
N VAL A 263 -7.66 2.98 -16.16
CA VAL A 263 -7.32 3.31 -14.78
C VAL A 263 -8.01 2.32 -13.84
N ALA A 264 -7.25 1.70 -12.95
CA ALA A 264 -7.82 0.94 -11.82
C ALA A 264 -7.84 1.82 -10.56
N ALA A 265 -9.01 1.96 -9.95
CA ALA A 265 -9.20 2.60 -8.65
C ALA A 265 -8.88 1.67 -7.45
N LEU A 266 -8.68 0.37 -7.70
CA LEU A 266 -8.23 -0.65 -6.76
C LEU A 266 -9.23 -0.98 -5.62
N SER A 267 -10.38 -0.31 -5.57
CA SER A 267 -11.51 -0.59 -4.66
C SER A 267 -12.69 0.34 -4.97
N SER A 268 -13.91 -0.16 -4.85
CA SER A 268 -15.19 0.57 -5.09
C SER A 268 -15.23 1.94 -4.43
N GLY A 269 -14.98 2.01 -3.12
CA GLY A 269 -14.95 3.26 -2.34
C GLY A 269 -13.91 4.30 -2.79
N ASN A 270 -12.98 3.93 -3.68
CA ASN A 270 -11.96 4.83 -4.24
C ASN A 270 -12.27 5.28 -5.69
N LEU A 271 -13.33 4.76 -6.32
CA LEU A 271 -13.75 5.17 -7.67
C LEU A 271 -14.00 6.68 -7.76
N ARG A 272 -14.75 7.27 -6.82
CA ARG A 272 -15.07 8.71 -6.83
C ARG A 272 -13.85 9.62 -6.64
N PRO A 273 -12.95 9.41 -5.65
CA PRO A 273 -11.69 10.15 -5.55
C PRO A 273 -10.81 10.07 -6.81
N VAL A 274 -10.72 8.89 -7.43
CA VAL A 274 -9.93 8.70 -8.65
C VAL A 274 -10.59 9.42 -9.84
N ALA A 275 -11.88 9.19 -10.10
CA ALA A 275 -12.61 9.86 -11.17
C ALA A 275 -12.57 11.40 -11.04
N ALA A 276 -12.68 11.95 -9.83
CA ALA A 276 -12.56 13.39 -9.60
C ALA A 276 -11.15 13.92 -9.89
N THR A 277 -10.12 13.15 -9.56
CA THR A 277 -8.71 13.48 -9.88
C THR A 277 -8.48 13.49 -11.39
N TRP A 278 -9.04 12.53 -12.12
CA TRP A 278 -8.90 12.43 -13.58
C TRP A 278 -9.72 13.49 -14.31
N ARG A 279 -10.97 13.76 -13.92
CA ARG A 279 -11.79 14.87 -14.43
C ARG A 279 -11.12 16.22 -14.18
N GLY A 280 -10.56 16.45 -12.99
CA GLY A 280 -9.85 17.70 -12.69
C GLY A 280 -8.55 17.89 -13.49
N ARG A 281 -7.90 16.80 -13.89
CA ARG A 281 -6.68 16.83 -14.74
C ARG A 281 -7.01 16.96 -16.23
N TYR A 282 -8.13 16.40 -16.67
CA TYR A 282 -8.58 16.41 -18.06
C TYR A 282 -10.08 16.80 -18.14
N PRO A 283 -10.42 18.09 -18.00
CA PRO A 283 -11.82 18.54 -17.96
C PRO A 283 -12.63 18.10 -19.17
N GLU A 284 -12.06 18.25 -20.37
CA GLU A 284 -12.70 17.95 -21.66
C GLU A 284 -12.60 16.47 -22.09
N ALA A 285 -11.96 15.60 -21.31
CA ALA A 285 -11.81 14.21 -21.72
C ALA A 285 -13.12 13.42 -21.59
N GLU A 286 -13.29 12.44 -22.48
CA GLU A 286 -14.33 11.44 -22.37
C GLU A 286 -13.95 10.47 -21.27
N ILE A 287 -14.66 10.49 -20.14
CA ILE A 287 -14.40 9.62 -19.00
C ILE A 287 -15.62 8.73 -18.80
N ALA A 288 -15.39 7.41 -18.76
CA ALA A 288 -16.39 6.43 -18.35
C ALA A 288 -15.93 5.71 -17.09
N VAL A 289 -16.80 5.66 -16.08
CA VAL A 289 -16.65 4.81 -14.91
C VAL A 289 -17.31 3.47 -15.24
N LEU A 290 -16.56 2.39 -15.06
CA LEU A 290 -17.02 1.03 -15.30
C LEU A 290 -17.73 0.51 -14.06
N ALA A 291 -18.95 0.02 -14.22
CA ALA A 291 -19.69 -0.62 -13.15
C ALA A 291 -19.20 -2.05 -12.89
N ASP A 292 -19.25 -2.43 -11.61
CA ASP A 292 -19.32 -3.81 -11.12
C ASP A 292 -20.76 -3.98 -10.61
N LEU A 293 -21.54 -4.86 -11.24
CA LEU A 293 -22.97 -5.07 -10.92
C LEU A 293 -23.22 -5.71 -9.55
N GLY A 294 -22.16 -6.11 -8.83
CA GLY A 294 -22.22 -6.54 -7.44
C GLY A 294 -22.18 -5.35 -6.46
N ALA A 295 -21.41 -5.50 -5.39
CA ALA A 295 -21.31 -4.49 -4.33
C ALA A 295 -20.64 -3.16 -4.78
N GLY A 296 -19.99 -3.14 -5.93
CA GLY A 296 -19.34 -1.95 -6.50
C GLY A 296 -20.32 -0.95 -7.15
N TYR A 297 -21.51 -1.38 -7.55
CA TYR A 297 -22.41 -0.63 -8.45
C TYR A 297 -22.73 0.78 -7.97
N GLU A 298 -23.19 0.93 -6.72
CA GLU A 298 -23.55 2.24 -6.16
C GLU A 298 -22.35 3.19 -6.08
N HIS A 299 -21.14 2.68 -5.83
CA HIS A 299 -19.93 3.50 -5.84
C HIS A 299 -19.57 3.97 -7.25
N ALA A 300 -19.73 3.11 -8.26
CA ALA A 300 -19.54 3.46 -9.67
C ALA A 300 -20.55 4.53 -10.12
N ARG A 301 -21.84 4.33 -9.81
CA ARG A 301 -22.93 5.27 -10.12
C ARG A 301 -22.72 6.64 -9.47
N GLN A 302 -22.32 6.68 -8.20
CA GLN A 302 -21.99 7.91 -7.48
C GLN A 302 -20.72 8.58 -8.00
N ALA A 303 -19.72 7.82 -8.44
CA ALA A 303 -18.51 8.35 -9.05
C ALA A 303 -18.79 8.98 -10.42
N ALA A 304 -19.57 8.32 -11.28
CA ALA A 304 -19.99 8.83 -12.57
C ALA A 304 -20.76 10.16 -12.43
N SER A 305 -21.88 10.12 -11.69
CA SER A 305 -22.72 11.28 -11.42
C SER A 305 -21.95 12.43 -10.76
N GLY A 306 -21.14 12.14 -9.73
CA GLY A 306 -20.38 13.15 -8.99
C GLY A 306 -19.17 13.73 -9.70
N THR A 307 -18.87 13.32 -10.94
CA THR A 307 -17.72 13.80 -11.74
C THR A 307 -18.07 14.13 -13.19
N SER A 308 -19.37 14.18 -13.52
CA SER A 308 -19.87 14.34 -14.90
C SER A 308 -19.22 13.36 -15.87
N SER A 309 -19.04 12.11 -15.44
CA SER A 309 -18.49 11.02 -16.24
C SER A 309 -19.62 10.06 -16.61
N LEU A 310 -19.47 9.35 -17.74
CA LEU A 310 -20.43 8.35 -18.17
C LEU A 310 -20.34 7.12 -17.24
N LEU A 311 -21.46 6.43 -17.03
CA LEU A 311 -21.49 5.11 -16.40
C LEU A 311 -21.60 4.08 -17.52
N ALA A 312 -20.65 3.14 -17.58
CA ALA A 312 -20.73 2.00 -18.49
C ALA A 312 -21.00 0.73 -17.67
N GLU A 313 -22.03 -0.01 -18.06
CA GLU A 313 -22.48 -1.22 -17.38
C GLU A 313 -22.21 -2.45 -18.25
N PRO A 314 -21.61 -3.53 -17.73
CA PRO A 314 -21.39 -4.76 -18.49
C PRO A 314 -22.74 -5.44 -18.77
N ARG A 315 -22.88 -6.07 -19.94
CA ARG A 315 -24.09 -6.77 -20.36
C ARG A 315 -23.87 -8.29 -20.32
N PHE A 316 -24.72 -9.00 -19.57
CA PHE A 316 -24.69 -10.46 -19.41
C PHE A 316 -26.01 -11.10 -19.81
N ALA A 317 -25.97 -12.36 -20.28
CA ALA A 317 -27.18 -13.18 -20.35
C ALA A 317 -27.65 -13.58 -18.93
N PRO A 318 -28.96 -13.69 -18.64
CA PRO A 318 -29.46 -13.97 -17.29
C PRO A 318 -28.90 -15.27 -16.67
N GLU A 319 -28.66 -16.27 -17.50
CA GLU A 319 -28.14 -17.59 -17.14
C GLU A 319 -26.60 -17.66 -17.12
N ALA A 320 -25.89 -16.58 -17.48
CA ALA A 320 -24.43 -16.57 -17.55
C ALA A 320 -23.80 -16.81 -16.16
N ARG A 321 -22.84 -17.73 -16.08
CA ARG A 321 -22.11 -18.06 -14.84
C ARG A 321 -20.64 -18.32 -15.13
N ILE A 322 -19.77 -17.91 -14.22
CA ILE A 322 -18.34 -18.26 -14.23
C ILE A 322 -18.05 -19.04 -12.95
N ALA A 323 -17.54 -20.28 -13.08
CA ALA A 323 -17.32 -21.20 -11.96
C ALA A 323 -18.54 -21.43 -11.03
N GLY A 324 -19.76 -21.15 -11.50
CA GLY A 324 -21.01 -21.24 -10.72
C GLY A 324 -21.50 -19.91 -10.14
N GLU A 325 -20.68 -18.86 -10.14
CA GLU A 325 -21.02 -17.52 -9.63
C GLU A 325 -21.62 -16.65 -10.74
N MET A 326 -22.37 -15.61 -10.35
CA MET A 326 -22.88 -14.61 -11.29
C MET A 326 -21.74 -13.66 -11.68
N PRO A 327 -21.52 -13.40 -12.99
CA PRO A 327 -20.53 -12.44 -13.44
C PRO A 327 -21.00 -11.02 -13.11
N THR A 328 -20.07 -10.13 -12.75
CA THR A 328 -20.44 -8.76 -12.35
C THR A 328 -19.67 -7.64 -13.04
N ASP A 329 -18.47 -7.87 -13.57
CA ASP A 329 -17.62 -6.82 -14.16
C ASP A 329 -17.24 -7.05 -15.65
N PHE A 330 -16.56 -6.07 -16.25
CA PHE A 330 -16.15 -6.14 -17.66
C PHE A 330 -15.07 -7.19 -17.95
N ASP A 331 -14.35 -7.68 -16.93
CA ASP A 331 -13.40 -8.77 -17.08
C ASP A 331 -14.14 -10.11 -17.16
N ASP A 332 -15.14 -10.33 -16.31
CA ASP A 332 -16.07 -11.47 -16.45
C ASP A 332 -16.80 -11.43 -17.81
N MET A 333 -17.20 -10.23 -18.28
CA MET A 333 -17.80 -10.07 -19.61
C MET A 333 -16.80 -10.41 -20.74
N THR A 334 -15.50 -10.16 -20.55
CA THR A 334 -14.46 -10.54 -21.50
C THR A 334 -14.30 -12.05 -21.57
N VAL A 335 -14.38 -12.75 -20.43
CA VAL A 335 -14.33 -14.23 -20.36
C VAL A 335 -15.55 -14.88 -21.05
N LEU A 336 -16.73 -14.29 -20.92
CA LEU A 336 -17.99 -14.85 -21.45
C LEU A 336 -18.26 -14.49 -22.92
N SER A 337 -18.03 -13.23 -23.30
CA SER A 337 -18.45 -12.65 -24.58
C SER A 337 -17.27 -12.25 -25.48
N GLY A 338 -16.04 -12.35 -24.99
CA GLY A 338 -14.82 -11.94 -25.70
C GLY A 338 -14.58 -10.43 -25.67
N SER A 339 -13.31 -10.04 -25.87
CA SER A 339 -12.87 -8.64 -25.85
C SER A 339 -13.53 -7.78 -26.93
N HIS A 340 -13.93 -8.36 -28.07
CA HIS A 340 -14.62 -7.63 -29.13
C HIS A 340 -15.97 -7.08 -28.64
N ALA A 341 -16.79 -7.90 -27.97
CA ALA A 341 -18.10 -7.49 -27.47
C ALA A 341 -18.01 -6.39 -26.41
N VAL A 342 -16.99 -6.46 -25.54
CA VAL A 342 -16.67 -5.40 -24.57
C VAL A 342 -16.26 -4.11 -25.28
N GLY A 343 -15.47 -4.21 -26.35
CA GLY A 343 -15.03 -3.06 -27.14
C GLY A 343 -16.18 -2.33 -27.82
N GLU A 344 -17.11 -3.06 -28.44
CA GLU A 344 -18.30 -2.48 -29.08
C GLU A 344 -19.22 -1.81 -28.06
N LEU A 345 -19.54 -2.49 -26.94
CA LEU A 345 -20.35 -1.93 -25.86
C LEU A 345 -19.80 -0.60 -25.32
N LEU A 346 -18.48 -0.48 -25.17
CA LEU A 346 -17.83 0.74 -24.70
C LEU A 346 -17.81 1.84 -25.77
N ARG A 347 -17.78 1.48 -27.07
CA ARG A 347 -17.92 2.44 -28.18
C ARG A 347 -19.35 2.97 -28.29
N GLU A 348 -20.36 2.10 -28.23
CA GLU A 348 -21.78 2.48 -28.14
C GLU A 348 -21.99 3.47 -26.97
N SER A 349 -21.49 3.12 -25.78
CA SER A 349 -21.69 3.91 -24.56
C SER A 349 -21.05 5.30 -24.58
N LEU A 350 -19.96 5.49 -25.33
CA LEU A 350 -19.27 6.79 -25.45
C LEU A 350 -19.73 7.62 -26.66
N TYR A 351 -19.99 6.97 -27.80
CA TYR A 351 -20.18 7.65 -29.09
C TYR A 351 -21.60 7.60 -29.63
N GLU A 352 -22.42 6.62 -29.25
CA GLU A 352 -23.81 6.48 -29.71
C GLU A 352 -24.85 6.93 -28.66
N ALA A 353 -24.41 7.43 -27.50
CA ALA A 353 -25.29 8.06 -26.53
C ALA A 353 -26.06 9.24 -27.18
N PRO A 354 -27.40 9.19 -27.28
CA PRO A 354 -28.17 10.20 -27.99
C PRO A 354 -28.19 11.51 -27.21
N GLY A 355 -27.49 12.53 -27.70
CA GLY A 355 -27.62 13.89 -27.15
C GLY A 355 -26.34 14.70 -26.88
N ARG A 356 -25.24 14.51 -27.62
CA ARG A 356 -24.28 15.62 -27.76
C ARG A 356 -24.77 16.59 -28.84
N ALA A 357 -25.58 17.56 -28.40
CA ALA A 357 -26.01 18.66 -29.25
C ALA A 357 -24.80 19.53 -29.64
N ILE A 358 -24.27 19.32 -30.85
CA ILE A 358 -23.38 20.29 -31.50
C ILE A 358 -24.26 21.48 -31.86
N VAL A 359 -24.05 22.60 -31.17
CA VAL A 359 -24.70 23.88 -31.52
C VAL A 359 -24.02 24.44 -32.76
N GLY A 360 -24.76 24.51 -33.86
CA GLY A 360 -24.30 24.99 -35.16
C GLY A 360 -25.46 25.13 -36.14
N GLU A 361 -26.06 26.33 -36.12
CA GLU A 361 -26.90 26.99 -37.14
C GLU A 361 -26.69 26.52 -38.62
N GLU A 362 -27.67 26.53 -39.56
CA GLU A 362 -28.92 27.31 -39.68
C GLU A 362 -30.13 26.57 -40.30
N VAL A 363 -31.32 26.94 -39.81
CA VAL A 363 -32.62 27.20 -40.48
C VAL A 363 -32.95 26.63 -41.88
N SER A 364 -34.04 25.83 -41.95
CA SER A 364 -35.23 25.97 -42.86
C SER A 364 -35.88 24.59 -43.09
N GLY A 365 -37.19 24.37 -42.95
CA GLY A 365 -38.30 25.23 -42.56
C GLY A 365 -39.65 24.49 -42.68
N GLN A 366 -40.75 25.20 -42.40
CA GLN A 366 -42.16 24.79 -42.52
C GLN A 366 -42.75 23.83 -41.47
N ALA A 367 -43.92 24.24 -40.97
CA ALA A 367 -44.70 23.60 -39.92
C ALA A 367 -45.92 22.85 -40.47
N MET A 368 -46.44 21.92 -39.67
CA MET A 368 -47.88 21.59 -39.62
C MET A 368 -48.25 21.27 -38.18
N ALA A 369 -49.47 21.64 -37.76
CA ALA A 369 -49.91 21.58 -36.37
C ALA A 369 -51.07 20.59 -36.16
N ALA A 370 -51.03 19.90 -35.02
CA ALA A 370 -52.15 19.32 -34.25
C ALA A 370 -51.56 19.00 -32.85
N ASP A 371 -52.05 19.50 -31.71
CA ASP A 371 -53.40 19.35 -31.14
C ASP A 371 -53.74 17.86 -30.88
N GLY A 372 -53.97 17.37 -29.66
CA GLY A 372 -53.99 18.01 -28.34
C GLY A 372 -54.34 16.98 -27.25
N SER A 373 -54.28 17.37 -25.96
CA SER A 373 -54.48 16.54 -24.74
C SER A 373 -53.44 15.40 -24.53
N GLY A 374 -53.06 15.01 -23.30
CA GLY A 374 -53.45 15.53 -21.98
C GLY A 374 -53.93 14.43 -21.04
N ASP A 375 -53.02 13.82 -20.27
CA ASP A 375 -53.38 13.22 -18.98
C ASP A 375 -52.19 13.21 -18.01
N ALA A 376 -52.47 13.29 -16.72
CA ALA A 376 -51.50 13.34 -15.62
C ALA A 376 -51.66 12.08 -14.73
N PRO A 377 -50.67 11.72 -13.88
CA PRO A 377 -50.58 10.36 -13.35
C PRO A 377 -51.60 10.07 -12.24
N LYS A 378 -52.01 8.80 -12.13
CA LYS A 378 -52.79 8.30 -10.99
C LYS A 378 -51.89 7.77 -9.89
N GLU A 379 -52.09 8.30 -8.68
CA GLU A 379 -51.59 7.75 -7.42
C GLU A 379 -52.51 6.61 -6.91
N GLY A 380 -52.01 5.84 -5.92
CA GLY A 380 -52.72 4.74 -5.25
C GLY A 380 -52.07 3.37 -5.53
N GLU A 381 -51.84 2.49 -4.56
CA GLU A 381 -52.18 2.47 -3.12
C GLU A 381 -51.12 1.70 -2.31
N MET A 382 -50.98 2.02 -1.02
CA MET A 382 -50.14 1.24 -0.10
C MET A 382 -50.92 0.08 0.53
N GLY A 383 -50.37 -1.15 0.45
CA GLY A 383 -50.88 -2.33 1.16
C GLY A 383 -50.07 -2.65 2.42
N ASN A 384 -50.49 -2.13 3.57
CA ASN A 384 -49.94 -2.54 4.88
C ASN A 384 -50.46 -3.91 5.33
N VAL A 385 -49.58 -4.78 5.86
CA VAL A 385 -49.98 -5.92 6.71
C VAL A 385 -49.04 -6.01 7.91
N LYS A 386 -49.59 -5.93 9.13
CA LYS A 386 -48.84 -6.10 10.39
C LYS A 386 -49.67 -6.89 11.41
N GLU A 387 -49.01 -7.85 12.08
CA GLU A 387 -49.29 -8.42 13.42
C GLU A 387 -50.60 -9.17 13.76
N LYS A 388 -50.43 -10.42 14.21
CA LYS A 388 -50.66 -10.93 15.60
C LYS A 388 -50.04 -12.35 15.71
N LEU A 389 -49.24 -12.73 16.73
CA LEU A 389 -49.53 -13.01 18.16
C LEU A 389 -50.59 -14.15 18.33
N VAL A 390 -50.48 -15.19 19.16
CA VAL A 390 -49.56 -15.66 20.24
C VAL A 390 -49.81 -17.18 20.48
N GLY A 391 -48.88 -17.92 21.12
CA GLY A 391 -49.15 -19.26 21.70
C GLY A 391 -47.97 -19.86 22.47
N ASP A 392 -48.17 -20.24 23.75
CA ASP A 392 -47.15 -20.45 24.78
C ASP A 392 -46.78 -21.93 25.13
N ALA A 393 -45.77 -22.05 26.01
CA ALA A 393 -45.41 -23.17 26.91
C ALA A 393 -44.44 -24.27 26.36
N GLU A 394 -43.52 -24.86 27.15
CA GLU A 394 -43.29 -24.78 28.61
C GLU A 394 -41.78 -24.92 28.99
N ALA A 395 -41.46 -24.89 30.28
CA ALA A 395 -40.11 -24.65 30.82
C ALA A 395 -39.33 -25.91 31.25
N SER A 396 -37.99 -25.80 31.36
CA SER A 396 -37.20 -26.09 32.59
C SER A 396 -35.67 -25.99 32.35
N GLY A 397 -34.87 -25.83 33.41
CA GLY A 397 -33.42 -26.14 33.36
C GLY A 397 -32.44 -25.06 33.83
N ARG A 398 -32.45 -24.71 35.13
CA ARG A 398 -31.43 -23.83 35.75
C ARG A 398 -30.04 -24.47 35.79
N ARG A 399 -28.96 -23.70 35.52
CA ARG A 399 -27.87 -23.45 36.50
C ARG A 399 -26.85 -22.39 36.05
N ARG A 400 -26.80 -21.29 36.80
CA ARG A 400 -25.60 -20.43 36.97
C ARG A 400 -24.80 -20.95 38.17
N THR A 401 -23.47 -20.88 38.10
CA THR A 401 -22.61 -20.67 39.28
C THR A 401 -21.53 -19.63 38.93
N SER A 402 -20.98 -18.96 39.96
CA SER A 402 -20.17 -17.76 39.80
C SER A 402 -19.20 -17.58 40.98
N ARG A 403 -18.08 -16.87 40.72
CA ARG A 403 -17.05 -16.43 41.70
C ARG A 403 -16.22 -17.60 42.30
N ARG A 404 -15.03 -17.41 42.88
CA ARG A 404 -14.43 -16.20 43.50
C ARG A 404 -12.88 -16.25 43.54
N ARG A 405 -12.23 -15.09 43.69
CA ARG A 405 -10.81 -14.93 44.12
C ARG A 405 -10.61 -15.23 45.62
N ALA A 406 -9.40 -15.64 46.02
CA ALA A 406 -8.72 -15.27 47.28
C ALA A 406 -7.19 -15.54 47.20
N ALA A 407 -6.39 -14.89 48.07
CA ALA A 407 -4.94 -15.08 48.28
C ALA A 407 -4.67 -16.27 49.25
N ASN A 408 -3.45 -16.69 49.64
CA ASN A 408 -2.22 -15.94 49.96
C ASN A 408 -0.96 -16.87 50.10
N GLN A 409 0.24 -16.25 50.06
CA GLN A 409 1.57 -16.60 50.64
C GLN A 409 1.93 -18.05 51.08
N ASP A 410 3.10 -18.58 50.67
CA ASP A 410 4.34 -18.53 51.47
C ASP A 410 5.61 -19.03 50.72
N ALA A 411 6.81 -18.68 51.21
CA ALA A 411 8.14 -19.13 50.73
C ALA A 411 8.87 -19.96 51.83
N PRO A 412 10.03 -20.63 51.58
CA PRO A 412 11.31 -19.90 51.67
C PRO A 412 12.52 -20.44 50.82
N GLU A 413 13.53 -19.57 50.68
CA GLU A 413 14.97 -19.86 50.49
C GLU A 413 15.70 -19.30 51.75
N PRO A 414 16.96 -19.65 52.14
CA PRO A 414 18.16 -19.09 51.46
C PRO A 414 19.56 -19.77 51.64
N ALA A 415 20.49 -19.54 50.69
CA ALA A 415 21.91 -19.09 50.88
C ALA A 415 22.96 -19.96 51.67
N PRO A 416 24.23 -19.50 51.90
CA PRO A 416 25.31 -19.06 50.96
C PRO A 416 26.73 -19.64 51.29
N GLN A 417 27.79 -19.23 50.55
CA GLN A 417 29.22 -19.01 50.97
C GLN A 417 30.13 -18.84 49.73
N GLU A 418 31.40 -18.39 49.76
CA GLU A 418 32.03 -17.17 50.32
C GLU A 418 33.45 -17.04 49.68
N ASN A 419 34.03 -15.83 49.57
CA ASN A 419 35.43 -15.63 49.10
C ASN A 419 36.45 -15.84 50.24
N PRO A 420 37.74 -16.10 49.94
CA PRO A 420 38.70 -15.00 50.07
C PRO A 420 39.91 -15.01 49.10
N ALA A 421 40.56 -13.85 48.98
CA ALA A 421 41.99 -13.69 48.64
C ALA A 421 42.74 -13.23 49.91
N PRO A 422 44.10 -13.35 50.01
CA PRO A 422 44.93 -12.21 49.57
C PRO A 422 46.43 -12.49 49.21
N ALA A 423 47.07 -11.43 48.69
CA ALA A 423 48.45 -10.96 48.96
C ALA A 423 49.73 -11.71 48.47
N ALA A 424 50.46 -10.99 47.60
CA ALA A 424 51.88 -10.60 47.68
C ALA A 424 53.04 -11.63 47.66
N GLY A 425 53.99 -11.40 46.75
CA GLY A 425 55.36 -11.94 46.74
C GLY A 425 56.19 -11.29 45.62
N GLN A 426 57.25 -10.56 45.97
CA GLN A 426 58.20 -9.93 45.03
C GLN A 426 59.45 -10.81 44.85
N GLU A 427 60.17 -10.58 43.74
CA GLU A 427 61.64 -10.69 43.50
C GLU A 427 61.89 -11.22 42.06
N GLN A 428 62.48 -10.42 41.16
CA GLN A 428 63.93 -10.30 40.89
C GLN A 428 64.54 -11.67 40.49
N SER A 429 65.11 -11.86 39.29
CA SER A 429 66.25 -11.08 38.75
C SER A 429 66.35 -11.11 37.22
N GLN A 430 67.01 -10.10 36.63
CA GLN A 430 67.61 -10.13 35.27
C GLN A 430 69.16 -10.37 35.38
N PRO A 431 69.96 -10.28 34.29
CA PRO A 431 70.27 -11.34 33.33
C PRO A 431 71.77 -11.75 33.50
N PRO A 432 72.81 -11.40 32.69
CA PRO A 432 72.98 -11.10 31.26
C PRO A 432 73.59 -12.29 30.46
N GLY A 433 73.96 -12.10 29.18
CA GLY A 433 74.81 -13.04 28.44
C GLY A 433 74.75 -12.90 26.91
N GLU A 434 75.52 -11.97 26.34
CA GLU A 434 75.72 -11.81 24.88
C GLU A 434 76.60 -12.95 24.31
N ASP A 435 76.42 -13.33 23.03
CA ASP A 435 77.48 -13.09 22.02
C ASP A 435 76.96 -13.22 20.57
N ARG A 436 77.78 -12.76 19.62
CA ARG A 436 77.54 -12.59 18.19
C ARG A 436 78.01 -13.81 17.37
N ARG A 437 77.40 -14.03 16.19
CA ARG A 437 78.06 -13.93 14.86
C ARG A 437 77.17 -14.40 13.71
N GLU A 438 77.37 -13.78 12.55
CA GLU A 438 76.80 -14.13 11.26
C GLU A 438 77.64 -15.21 10.56
N THR A 439 77.01 -16.15 9.83
CA THR A 439 77.28 -16.45 8.40
C THR A 439 76.44 -17.62 7.88
N GLU A 440 75.67 -17.34 6.81
CA GLU A 440 75.30 -18.15 5.62
C GLU A 440 74.83 -19.63 5.70
N ALA A 441 73.97 -19.97 4.74
CA ALA A 441 73.08 -21.13 4.65
C ALA A 441 73.63 -22.20 3.63
N PRO A 442 72.91 -23.29 3.22
CA PRO A 442 71.51 -23.65 3.50
C PRO A 442 71.14 -25.14 3.73
N ASN A 443 69.89 -25.31 4.21
CA ASN A 443 68.83 -26.20 3.70
C ASN A 443 68.22 -27.23 4.70
N VAL A 444 66.92 -27.51 4.46
CA VAL A 444 66.02 -28.55 5.00
C VAL A 444 65.16 -28.20 6.25
N GLU A 445 63.85 -28.26 5.99
CA GLU A 445 62.66 -28.42 6.87
C GLU A 445 62.08 -27.28 7.73
N SER A 446 60.74 -27.19 7.67
CA SER A 446 59.81 -26.17 8.21
C SER A 446 59.12 -26.67 9.50
N PRO A 447 58.15 -25.95 10.13
CA PRO A 447 57.74 -24.53 10.04
C PRO A 447 57.76 -23.84 11.45
N PRO A 448 57.38 -22.54 11.62
CA PRO A 448 55.95 -22.20 11.82
C PRO A 448 55.52 -20.77 11.38
N ALA A 449 54.24 -20.46 11.61
CA ALA A 449 53.65 -19.12 11.71
C ALA A 449 53.66 -18.17 10.49
N ARG A 450 52.69 -18.36 9.58
CA ARG A 450 52.22 -17.28 8.70
C ARG A 450 51.51 -16.19 9.52
N ALA A 451 52.17 -15.05 9.72
CA ALA A 451 51.49 -13.77 9.86
C ALA A 451 50.77 -13.43 8.53
N PRO A 452 49.72 -12.56 8.52
CA PRO A 452 48.89 -12.38 7.34
C PRO A 452 49.62 -11.62 6.24
N ASP A 453 49.70 -12.21 5.04
CA ASP A 453 50.20 -11.53 3.85
C ASP A 453 49.37 -10.27 3.57
N ALA A 454 50.05 -9.12 3.57
CA ALA A 454 49.45 -7.88 3.10
C ALA A 454 49.07 -8.02 1.62
N LEU A 455 47.83 -7.69 1.29
CA LEU A 455 47.29 -7.75 -0.07
C LEU A 455 48.15 -6.96 -1.05
N VAL A 456 49.02 -7.67 -1.79
CA VAL A 456 49.67 -7.14 -2.99
C VAL A 456 48.55 -6.78 -3.97
N ARG A 457 48.33 -5.48 -4.17
CA ARG A 457 47.40 -4.99 -5.19
C ARG A 457 47.95 -5.40 -6.55
N ARG A 458 47.39 -6.46 -7.13
CA ARG A 458 47.68 -6.87 -8.52
C ARG A 458 47.40 -5.69 -9.45
N GLN A 459 48.29 -5.46 -10.41
CA GLN A 459 48.11 -4.38 -11.37
C GLN A 459 46.92 -4.72 -12.28
N VAL A 460 45.96 -3.78 -12.37
CA VAL A 460 44.76 -3.96 -13.21
C VAL A 460 45.15 -3.77 -14.67
N GLY A 461 44.89 -4.78 -15.49
CA GLY A 461 45.30 -4.81 -16.88
C GLY A 461 44.31 -4.17 -17.86
N GLY A 462 44.44 -4.58 -19.13
CA GLY A 462 43.54 -4.20 -20.21
C GLY A 462 42.13 -4.81 -20.07
N PRO A 463 41.17 -4.38 -20.89
CA PRO A 463 39.90 -5.09 -21.05
C PRO A 463 40.16 -6.52 -21.56
N LEU A 464 39.42 -7.50 -21.05
CA LEU A 464 39.60 -8.92 -21.40
C LEU A 464 39.14 -9.26 -22.82
N TYR A 465 38.23 -8.46 -23.38
CA TYR A 465 37.73 -8.57 -24.75
C TYR A 465 37.12 -7.24 -25.19
N GLY A 466 36.96 -7.05 -26.49
CA GLY A 466 36.43 -5.85 -27.12
C GLY A 466 34.95 -5.62 -26.76
N LEU A 467 34.53 -4.35 -26.67
CA LEU A 467 33.11 -4.04 -26.50
C LEU A 467 32.33 -4.36 -27.78
N ASP A 468 32.96 -4.25 -28.94
CA ASP A 468 32.47 -4.67 -30.25
C ASP A 468 32.06 -6.15 -30.28
N GLU A 469 32.77 -7.05 -29.59
CA GLU A 469 32.45 -8.47 -29.48
C GLU A 469 31.13 -8.77 -28.74
N VAL A 470 30.63 -7.85 -27.92
CA VAL A 470 29.31 -7.99 -27.27
C VAL A 470 28.19 -7.78 -28.32
N PRO A 471 27.26 -8.71 -28.53
CA PRO A 471 26.22 -8.58 -29.54
C PRO A 471 25.36 -7.30 -29.38
N GLY A 472 24.90 -6.75 -30.51
CA GLY A 472 24.10 -5.51 -30.54
C GLY A 472 22.81 -5.62 -29.70
N GLU A 473 22.17 -6.78 -29.73
CA GLU A 473 20.97 -7.09 -28.94
C GLU A 473 21.24 -7.02 -27.43
N ILE A 474 22.39 -7.53 -26.97
CA ILE A 474 22.81 -7.51 -25.55
C ILE A 474 23.10 -6.08 -25.09
N LYS A 475 23.68 -5.24 -25.96
CA LYS A 475 23.89 -3.80 -25.73
C LYS A 475 22.55 -3.04 -25.64
N ALA A 476 21.62 -3.31 -26.57
CA ALA A 476 20.29 -2.71 -26.57
C ALA A 476 19.48 -3.11 -25.33
N LEU A 477 19.58 -4.38 -24.91
CA LEU A 477 18.94 -4.90 -23.69
C LEU A 477 19.48 -4.21 -22.43
N ALA A 478 20.79 -3.94 -22.36
CA ALA A 478 21.37 -3.14 -21.30
C ALA A 478 20.86 -1.69 -21.31
N GLN A 479 20.75 -1.04 -22.47
CA GLN A 479 20.20 0.32 -22.60
C GLN A 479 18.73 0.39 -22.17
N HIS A 480 17.93 -0.61 -22.56
CA HIS A 480 16.53 -0.71 -22.13
C HIS A 480 16.42 -0.91 -20.60
N ARG A 481 17.30 -1.73 -20.01
CA ARG A 481 17.23 -2.10 -18.58
C ARG A 481 17.85 -1.09 -17.61
N PHE A 482 18.89 -0.35 -18.04
CA PHE A 482 19.66 0.56 -17.19
C PHE A 482 19.69 2.01 -17.71
N GLY A 483 19.09 2.28 -18.87
CA GLY A 483 18.89 3.62 -19.45
C GLY A 483 19.71 3.87 -20.73
N ALA A 484 19.19 4.72 -21.61
CA ALA A 484 19.81 5.01 -22.91
C ALA A 484 21.21 5.69 -22.81
N GLN A 485 21.51 6.37 -21.69
CA GLN A 485 22.77 7.09 -21.46
C GLN A 485 23.72 6.35 -20.48
N ILE A 486 23.87 5.03 -20.64
CA ILE A 486 24.83 4.23 -19.86
C ILE A 486 26.19 4.12 -20.56
N ARG A 487 27.26 4.18 -19.77
CA ARG A 487 28.59 3.76 -20.19
C ARG A 487 28.66 2.24 -20.18
N MET A 488 29.24 1.68 -21.24
CA MET A 488 29.40 0.25 -21.42
C MET A 488 30.87 -0.12 -21.35
N ALA A 489 31.20 -1.20 -20.64
CA ALA A 489 32.55 -1.71 -20.54
C ALA A 489 32.58 -3.23 -20.46
N THR A 490 33.72 -3.83 -20.80
CA THR A 490 34.05 -5.22 -20.52
C THR A 490 34.95 -5.30 -19.27
N PRO A 491 34.98 -6.44 -18.55
CA PRO A 491 35.84 -6.65 -17.41
C PRO A 491 37.31 -6.52 -17.80
N ARG A 492 38.15 -6.13 -16.84
CA ARG A 492 39.60 -6.02 -17.02
C ARG A 492 40.31 -7.21 -16.43
N GLU A 493 41.50 -7.49 -16.97
CA GLU A 493 42.41 -8.47 -16.38
C GLU A 493 42.79 -8.07 -14.96
N ASN A 494 42.70 -9.01 -14.02
CA ASN A 494 42.83 -8.74 -12.57
C ASN A 494 41.88 -7.64 -12.06
N GLY A 495 40.76 -7.42 -12.76
CA GLY A 495 39.81 -6.34 -12.54
C GLY A 495 38.74 -6.65 -11.50
N GLY A 496 38.14 -5.57 -10.97
CA GLY A 496 37.13 -5.62 -9.92
C GLY A 496 37.73 -5.36 -8.53
N PRO A 497 37.04 -5.77 -7.44
CA PRO A 497 35.72 -6.39 -7.42
C PRO A 497 34.63 -5.46 -7.96
N TYR A 498 34.00 -5.87 -9.06
CA TYR A 498 32.77 -5.28 -9.58
C TYR A 498 31.62 -5.67 -8.65
N ARG A 499 30.76 -4.71 -8.29
CA ARG A 499 29.69 -4.90 -7.29
C ARG A 499 28.44 -4.20 -7.75
N GLY A 500 27.32 -4.90 -7.64
CA GLY A 500 26.03 -4.34 -8.00
C GLY A 500 25.03 -5.38 -8.45
N GLU A 501 23.93 -4.86 -8.96
CA GLU A 501 22.79 -5.63 -9.46
C GLU A 501 23.15 -6.24 -10.82
N VAL A 502 22.78 -7.49 -11.05
CA VAL A 502 23.00 -8.17 -12.33
C VAL A 502 21.70 -8.45 -13.08
N PHE A 503 21.79 -8.36 -14.41
CA PHE A 503 20.80 -8.83 -15.35
C PHE A 503 21.39 -10.02 -16.11
N ASN A 504 20.64 -11.13 -16.16
CA ASN A 504 21.10 -12.40 -16.65
C ASN A 504 20.61 -12.67 -18.08
N THR A 505 21.50 -13.10 -18.96
CA THR A 505 21.20 -13.56 -20.32
C THR A 505 21.81 -14.95 -20.53
N GLU A 506 21.58 -15.58 -21.68
CA GLU A 506 22.13 -16.92 -21.95
C GLU A 506 23.67 -16.96 -21.92
N HIS A 507 24.35 -15.92 -22.42
CA HIS A 507 25.80 -15.91 -22.57
C HIS A 507 26.53 -14.80 -21.79
N TYR A 508 25.80 -13.80 -21.28
CA TYR A 508 26.38 -12.68 -20.54
C TYR A 508 25.64 -12.42 -19.22
N LEU A 509 26.41 -12.05 -18.20
CA LEU A 509 25.90 -11.46 -16.96
C LEU A 509 26.20 -9.95 -17.02
N ILE A 510 25.17 -9.11 -17.12
CA ILE A 510 25.28 -7.66 -17.28
C ILE A 510 25.19 -7.02 -15.89
N GLN A 511 26.27 -6.45 -15.36
CA GLN A 511 26.31 -5.87 -14.01
C GLN A 511 26.23 -4.34 -14.04
N GLU A 512 25.28 -3.75 -13.30
CA GLU A 512 25.29 -2.32 -12.98
C GLU A 512 26.34 -2.05 -11.90
N VAL A 513 27.48 -1.48 -12.29
CA VAL A 513 28.59 -1.15 -11.37
C VAL A 513 28.53 0.29 -10.87
N SER A 514 27.75 1.15 -11.53
CA SER A 514 27.33 2.46 -11.03
C SER A 514 26.08 2.93 -11.78
N THR A 515 25.43 3.99 -11.29
CA THR A 515 24.16 4.54 -11.78
C THR A 515 24.10 4.91 -13.27
N ARG A 516 25.25 4.93 -13.97
CA ARG A 516 25.36 5.11 -15.43
C ARG A 516 26.47 4.24 -16.04
N SER A 517 26.79 3.09 -15.46
CA SER A 517 27.84 2.20 -15.99
C SER A 517 27.49 0.73 -15.81
N VAL A 518 27.54 -0.01 -16.91
CA VAL A 518 27.37 -1.46 -16.95
C VAL A 518 28.66 -2.15 -17.38
N VAL A 519 28.91 -3.33 -16.81
CA VAL A 519 29.98 -4.25 -17.21
C VAL A 519 29.36 -5.55 -17.72
N PHE A 520 29.74 -5.97 -18.93
CA PHE A 520 29.30 -7.24 -19.50
C PHE A 520 30.28 -8.33 -19.10
N HIS A 521 29.85 -9.37 -18.40
CA HIS A 521 30.68 -10.52 -18.03
C HIS A 521 30.30 -11.71 -18.90
N ALA A 522 31.20 -12.16 -19.79
CA ALA A 522 30.99 -13.37 -20.59
C ALA A 522 30.93 -14.62 -19.68
N LYS A 523 29.83 -15.36 -19.73
CA LYS A 523 29.58 -16.52 -18.87
C LYS A 523 30.60 -17.64 -19.02
N ALA A 524 31.09 -17.85 -20.24
CA ALA A 524 32.15 -18.82 -20.53
C ALA A 524 33.43 -18.61 -19.68
N ASN A 525 33.65 -17.38 -19.19
CA ASN A 525 34.84 -16.98 -18.44
C ASN A 525 34.54 -16.63 -16.97
N VAL A 526 33.36 -16.98 -16.42
CA VAL A 526 33.04 -16.73 -14.99
C VAL A 526 32.49 -17.97 -14.26
N GLU A 527 32.97 -18.17 -13.04
CA GLU A 527 32.59 -19.26 -12.15
C GLU A 527 31.63 -18.77 -11.05
N PHE A 528 30.48 -19.43 -10.88
CA PHE A 528 29.58 -19.20 -9.76
C PHE A 528 30.03 -19.99 -8.52
N VAL A 529 30.47 -19.29 -7.48
CA VAL A 529 31.16 -19.87 -6.30
C VAL A 529 30.22 -20.59 -5.33
N SER A 530 28.90 -20.48 -5.49
CA SER A 530 27.94 -21.24 -4.68
C SER A 530 26.91 -21.94 -5.55
N ASP A 531 26.50 -23.14 -5.14
CA ASP A 531 25.50 -23.93 -5.86
C ASP A 531 24.16 -23.20 -5.97
N ARG A 532 23.82 -22.34 -4.99
CA ARG A 532 22.66 -21.45 -5.08
C ARG A 532 22.78 -20.46 -6.24
N LEU A 533 23.93 -19.81 -6.43
CA LEU A 533 24.13 -18.89 -7.55
C LEU A 533 24.16 -19.64 -8.89
N ARG A 534 24.74 -20.84 -8.94
CA ARG A 534 24.73 -21.70 -10.14
C ARG A 534 23.31 -22.10 -10.52
N TRP A 535 22.52 -22.60 -9.57
CA TRP A 535 21.10 -22.91 -9.78
C TRP A 535 20.28 -21.67 -10.19
N MET A 536 20.54 -20.50 -9.57
CA MET A 536 19.91 -19.25 -9.97
C MET A 536 20.30 -18.83 -11.39
N ASP A 537 21.50 -19.19 -11.87
CA ASP A 537 21.91 -18.92 -13.24
C ASP A 537 21.16 -19.81 -14.24
N GLU A 538 21.23 -21.12 -14.00
CA GLU A 538 20.59 -22.19 -14.80
C GLU A 538 19.08 -21.96 -14.97
N ASN A 539 18.42 -21.42 -13.94
CA ASN A 539 16.98 -21.16 -13.94
C ASN A 539 16.62 -19.70 -14.30
N GLN A 540 17.57 -18.91 -14.83
CA GLN A 540 17.41 -17.49 -15.18
C GLN A 540 16.96 -16.56 -14.03
N ARG A 541 17.12 -16.99 -12.77
CA ARG A 541 16.72 -16.28 -11.54
C ARG A 541 17.78 -15.32 -10.97
N LEU A 542 18.92 -15.13 -11.65
CA LEU A 542 19.91 -14.09 -11.27
C LEU A 542 19.47 -12.66 -11.60
N ASN A 543 18.38 -12.46 -12.35
CA ASN A 543 17.86 -11.12 -12.67
C ASN A 543 17.48 -10.34 -11.40
N GLY A 544 18.17 -9.20 -11.16
CA GLY A 544 18.01 -8.37 -9.97
C GLY A 544 18.82 -8.84 -8.75
N ALA A 545 19.60 -9.91 -8.87
CA ALA A 545 20.48 -10.36 -7.79
C ALA A 545 21.64 -9.37 -7.58
N GLU A 546 22.06 -9.20 -6.33
CA GLU A 546 23.25 -8.45 -5.98
C GLU A 546 24.44 -9.42 -5.86
N VAL A 547 25.48 -9.18 -6.66
CA VAL A 547 26.68 -10.04 -6.70
C VAL A 547 27.96 -9.22 -6.71
N GLN A 548 29.07 -9.88 -6.37
CA GLN A 548 30.41 -9.36 -6.53
C GLN A 548 31.17 -10.24 -7.54
N VAL A 549 31.71 -9.63 -8.60
CA VAL A 549 32.56 -10.33 -9.59
C VAL A 549 33.99 -9.83 -9.46
N GLY A 550 34.95 -10.72 -9.23
CA GLY A 550 36.38 -10.40 -9.23
C GLY A 550 37.14 -11.30 -10.20
N TYR A 551 38.11 -10.74 -10.93
CA TYR A 551 38.90 -11.49 -11.91
C TYR A 551 40.30 -11.82 -11.39
N ASP A 552 40.75 -13.04 -11.70
CA ASP A 552 42.15 -13.49 -11.59
C ASP A 552 42.62 -13.83 -13.00
N GLY A 553 43.56 -13.04 -13.54
CA GLY A 553 43.83 -13.03 -14.98
C GLY A 553 42.55 -12.76 -15.77
N ASN A 554 42.17 -13.71 -16.64
CA ASN A 554 40.96 -13.70 -17.46
C ASN A 554 39.75 -14.46 -16.86
N HIS A 555 39.90 -15.16 -15.73
CA HIS A 555 38.82 -15.92 -15.10
C HIS A 555 38.15 -15.11 -13.99
N GLY A 556 36.84 -14.91 -14.10
CA GLY A 556 36.06 -14.22 -13.06
C GLY A 556 35.41 -15.20 -12.07
N LYS A 557 35.23 -14.76 -10.83
CA LYS A 557 34.48 -15.49 -9.80
C LYS A 557 33.33 -14.65 -9.26
N VAL A 558 32.13 -15.22 -9.27
CA VAL A 558 30.88 -14.58 -8.86
C VAL A 558 30.51 -15.02 -7.44
N TYR A 559 30.48 -14.05 -6.53
CA TYR A 559 30.14 -14.22 -5.12
C TYR A 559 28.79 -13.55 -4.80
N PRO A 560 28.02 -14.05 -3.82
CA PRO A 560 26.86 -13.34 -3.30
C PRO A 560 27.30 -12.01 -2.66
N TRP A 561 26.56 -10.94 -2.91
CA TRP A 561 26.81 -9.64 -2.30
C TRP A 561 25.50 -9.07 -1.75
N ASP A 562 25.57 -8.36 -0.62
CA ASP A 562 24.40 -7.75 0.03
C ASP A 562 24.75 -6.26 0.21
N ARG A 563 24.12 -5.40 -0.61
CA ARG A 563 24.40 -3.95 -0.64
C ARG A 563 24.10 -3.28 0.69
N ALA A 564 23.14 -3.79 1.47
CA ALA A 564 22.84 -3.25 2.80
C ALA A 564 23.95 -3.59 3.79
N ARG A 565 24.51 -4.81 3.72
CA ARG A 565 25.70 -5.20 4.49
C ARG A 565 26.93 -4.36 4.11
N ASP A 566 27.22 -4.22 2.81
CA ASP A 566 28.37 -3.45 2.32
C ASP A 566 28.26 -1.95 2.68
N LEU A 567 27.05 -1.38 2.62
CA LEU A 567 26.79 -0.01 3.06
C LEU A 567 27.00 0.15 4.57
N LEU A 568 26.56 -0.82 5.39
CA LEU A 568 26.79 -0.81 6.84
C LEU A 568 28.29 -0.91 7.16
N GLU A 569 29.02 -1.83 6.51
CA GLU A 569 30.48 -1.99 6.64
C GLU A 569 31.21 -0.69 6.29
N ARG A 570 30.86 -0.01 5.18
CA ARG A 570 31.42 1.30 4.82
C ARG A 570 31.06 2.41 5.80
N THR A 571 29.82 2.42 6.30
CA THR A 571 29.37 3.44 7.27
C THR A 571 30.14 3.30 8.57
N VAL A 572 30.31 2.08 9.09
CA VAL A 572 31.14 1.79 10.25
C VAL A 572 32.60 2.17 10.00
N ALA A 573 33.18 1.81 8.85
CA ALA A 573 34.54 2.19 8.51
C ALA A 573 34.74 3.72 8.44
N SER A 574 33.74 4.47 7.94
CA SER A 574 33.75 5.93 7.94
C SER A 574 33.65 6.51 9.35
N LEU A 575 32.78 5.94 10.20
CA LEU A 575 32.64 6.37 11.61
C LEU A 575 33.93 6.13 12.40
N LYS A 576 34.59 4.97 12.21
CA LYS A 576 35.92 4.69 12.77
C LYS A 576 36.96 5.70 12.32
N LYS A 577 36.99 6.05 11.02
CA LYS A 577 37.91 7.07 10.50
C LYS A 577 37.66 8.44 11.17
N SER A 578 36.42 8.90 11.23
CA SER A 578 36.07 10.17 11.87
C SER A 578 36.30 10.17 13.38
N ALA A 579 36.09 9.05 14.07
CA ALA A 579 36.40 8.91 15.49
C ALA A 579 37.90 9.10 15.76
N ARG A 580 38.76 8.50 14.93
CA ARG A 580 40.22 8.68 14.99
C ARG A 580 40.63 10.12 14.66
N GLU A 581 40.00 10.76 13.68
CA GLU A 581 40.24 12.18 13.32
C GLU A 581 39.85 13.16 14.44
N VAL A 582 38.84 12.82 15.25
CA VAL A 582 38.39 13.63 16.41
C VAL A 582 39.11 13.25 17.72
N GLY A 583 40.01 12.26 17.69
CA GLY A 583 40.86 11.90 18.83
C GLY A 583 40.32 10.81 19.77
N PHE A 584 39.25 10.09 19.40
CA PHE A 584 38.70 8.97 20.19
C PHE A 584 39.54 7.67 20.11
N GLY A 585 40.69 7.69 19.45
CA GLY A 585 41.60 6.54 19.35
C GLY A 585 40.94 5.30 18.73
N ASN A 586 41.39 4.11 19.16
CA ASN A 586 40.83 2.82 18.75
C ASN A 586 39.70 2.33 19.70
N GLU A 587 39.38 3.08 20.76
CA GLU A 587 38.41 2.64 21.79
C GLU A 587 36.98 2.53 21.21
N LEU A 588 36.63 3.44 20.30
CA LEU A 588 35.33 3.41 19.63
C LEU A 588 35.24 2.30 18.57
N ASP A 589 36.36 1.81 18.04
CA ASP A 589 36.36 0.80 16.97
C ASP A 589 35.73 -0.50 17.44
N ALA A 590 36.09 -0.99 18.63
CA ALA A 590 35.55 -2.21 19.22
C ALA A 590 34.04 -2.09 19.52
N THR A 591 33.60 -0.92 20.00
CA THR A 591 32.17 -0.62 20.24
C THR A 591 31.39 -0.62 18.92
N LEU A 592 31.94 -0.02 17.87
CA LEU A 592 31.32 0.01 16.54
C LEU A 592 31.25 -1.38 15.89
N ASP A 593 32.30 -2.20 16.02
CA ASP A 593 32.29 -3.59 15.57
C ASP A 593 31.25 -4.43 16.33
N GLN A 594 31.12 -4.24 17.65
CA GLN A 594 30.11 -4.91 18.46
C GLN A 594 28.69 -4.52 18.04
N LEU A 595 28.41 -3.22 17.84
CA LEU A 595 27.12 -2.73 17.36
C LEU A 595 26.79 -3.25 15.96
N GLN A 596 27.77 -3.30 15.07
CA GLN A 596 27.64 -3.90 13.73
C GLN A 596 27.32 -5.39 13.83
N GLY A 597 28.04 -6.13 14.67
CA GLY A 597 27.84 -7.56 14.90
C GLY A 597 26.45 -7.87 15.48
N VAL A 598 25.97 -7.09 16.45
CA VAL A 598 24.61 -7.21 17.01
C VAL A 598 23.55 -6.89 15.95
N SER A 599 23.75 -5.84 15.16
CA SER A 599 22.82 -5.46 14.08
C SER A 599 22.71 -6.56 13.02
N TRP A 600 23.85 -7.14 12.61
CA TRP A 600 23.87 -8.24 11.65
C TRP A 600 23.31 -9.54 12.23
N THR A 601 23.58 -9.83 13.50
CA THR A 601 23.03 -11.00 14.20
C THR A 601 21.51 -10.92 14.25
N ARG A 602 20.93 -9.76 14.62
CA ARG A 602 19.49 -9.52 14.58
C ARG A 602 18.88 -9.70 13.19
N VAL A 603 19.52 -9.21 12.13
CA VAL A 603 19.06 -9.40 10.74
C VAL A 603 19.13 -10.88 10.33
N ARG A 604 20.20 -11.59 10.70
CA ARG A 604 20.38 -13.01 10.43
C ARG A 604 19.36 -13.87 11.19
N GLU A 605 19.11 -13.56 12.46
CA GLU A 605 18.11 -14.22 13.30
C GLU A 605 16.69 -13.99 12.77
N ALA A 606 16.35 -12.78 12.35
CA ALA A 606 15.07 -12.51 11.69
C ALA A 606 14.91 -13.31 10.38
N ARG A 607 15.94 -13.34 9.52
CA ARG A 607 15.95 -14.16 8.29
C ARG A 607 15.85 -15.66 8.60
N ALA A 608 16.55 -16.16 9.61
CA ALA A 608 16.53 -17.57 10.01
C ALA A 608 15.21 -17.98 10.67
N ALA A 609 14.63 -17.12 11.51
CA ALA A 609 13.33 -17.35 12.14
C ALA A 609 12.20 -17.36 11.09
N ALA A 610 12.22 -16.45 10.11
CA ALA A 610 11.27 -16.47 9.00
C ALA A 610 11.41 -17.76 8.17
N LEU A 611 12.64 -18.21 7.87
CA LEU A 611 12.89 -19.46 7.16
C LEU A 611 12.45 -20.70 7.95
N ALA A 612 12.68 -20.72 9.27
CA ALA A 612 12.26 -21.80 10.16
C ALA A 612 10.73 -21.87 10.28
N GLN A 613 10.06 -20.72 10.50
CA GLN A 613 8.60 -20.62 10.55
C GLN A 613 7.95 -20.98 9.21
N SER A 614 8.58 -20.66 8.08
CA SER A 614 8.16 -21.12 6.76
C SER A 614 8.22 -22.65 6.68
N LYS A 615 9.39 -23.26 6.93
CA LYS A 615 9.58 -24.72 6.88
C LYS A 615 8.68 -25.49 7.85
N GLU A 616 8.47 -24.97 9.06
CA GLU A 616 7.57 -25.55 10.05
C GLU A 616 6.09 -25.51 9.65
N ARG A 617 5.68 -24.52 8.83
CA ARG A 617 4.31 -24.48 8.28
C ARG A 617 4.17 -25.47 7.14
N THR A 618 5.10 -25.48 6.18
CA THR A 618 5.08 -26.45 5.07
C THR A 618 5.09 -27.90 5.57
N GLY A 619 5.86 -28.18 6.64
CA GLY A 619 5.89 -29.50 7.27
C GLY A 619 4.60 -29.89 8.01
N ARG A 620 3.90 -28.93 8.64
CA ARG A 620 2.58 -29.19 9.25
C ARG A 620 1.50 -29.41 8.20
N GLU A 621 1.48 -28.59 7.15
CA GLU A 621 0.53 -28.70 6.02
C GLU A 621 0.70 -30.02 5.25
N GLN A 622 1.93 -30.51 5.07
CA GLN A 622 2.19 -31.83 4.48
C GLN A 622 1.82 -33.00 5.42
N GLY A 623 1.93 -32.83 6.74
CA GLY A 623 1.53 -33.84 7.72
C GLY A 623 0.01 -34.02 7.83
N GLU A 624 -0.75 -32.93 7.81
CA GLU A 624 -2.23 -32.98 7.86
C GLU A 624 -2.84 -33.50 6.54
N GLY A 625 -2.13 -33.36 5.42
CA GLY A 625 -2.53 -33.91 4.11
C GLY A 625 -2.36 -35.42 3.96
N GLN A 626 -1.63 -36.11 4.85
CA GLN A 626 -1.44 -37.58 4.83
C GLN A 626 -2.37 -38.35 5.78
N GLN A 627 -3.25 -37.66 6.52
CA GLN A 627 -4.22 -38.27 7.44
C GLN A 627 -5.69 -37.99 7.08
N ARG A 628 -5.99 -37.66 5.82
CA ARG A 628 -7.35 -37.48 5.29
C ARG A 628 -7.61 -38.42 4.12
#